data_AF-A0A843YWJ1-F1
#
_entry.id   AF-A0A843YWJ1-F1
#
_cell.length_a   1.000
_cell.length_b   1.000
_cell.length_c   1.000
_cell.angle_alpha   90.00
_cell.angle_beta   90.00
_cell.angle_gamma   90.00
#
_symmetry.space_group_name_H-M   'P 1'
#
loop_
_entity.id
_entity.type
_entity.pdbx_description
1 polymer ?
#
loop_
_entity_poly.entity_id
_entity_poly.type
_entity_poly.pdbx_seq_one_letter_code
_entity_poly.pdbx_strand_id
1 'polypeptide(L)'
;MQRHRVRKVLSIIMAGIVLFSIGWLICLKNNSKNMTQQQLPQKWHLNGLSKNGLSNDTQTILKNGQKYELFYLVDTGKGLEANQQRTRWARSVSSDLTTFKVADNTDIKPVSQQESVATGSIVKDTDNLSGHGKNSLLAYATKYINGNQWTYMWYSTNQGENWHVAHNGKPVAKPYKEGKDFRDPHVIYDSDAKQFVMTVAEADDNNHMKIGFYISKNGTTWQYTDSFYSPRDLGTLEVPEIHQIYQKNNNQKQWILFFGANGFADDFQKSTGSYYVVGQLKNGQFEAETDPERVDFGTDYYAAHNYQENNEQLLGFGWMGNWDYINRVSDDIKYKGNYSAFRKMFLSSDNKLKTSKIITNGLFDTKKKTALVRAHSKSHIKTNKAAYKISTVVNGNQKLTIRAGNGDSNVSFHFNNFDKKLTVHRQSNYVTNDAYNKDYNINLWGDWSEKVDFYVDQYSIEVFWPKTGQVATFAKYSNDSGDNIVFDNLDNKSSSLVVQEMK
;
A
#
# COMPACT_ATOMS: atom_id res chain seq x y z
N MET A 1 32.78 -71.36 11.85
CA MET A 1 31.76 -70.58 12.61
C MET A 1 32.21 -69.15 13.00
N GLN A 2 33.50 -68.90 13.25
CA GLN A 2 34.01 -67.61 13.74
C GLN A 2 34.01 -66.46 12.70
N ARG A 3 34.41 -66.73 11.44
CA ARG A 3 34.40 -65.73 10.34
C ARG A 3 33.01 -65.16 10.02
N HIS A 4 31.95 -65.96 10.22
CA HIS A 4 30.59 -65.52 9.92
C HIS A 4 30.03 -64.58 10.99
N ARG A 5 30.43 -64.78 12.27
CA ARG A 5 30.12 -63.86 13.38
C ARG A 5 30.83 -62.52 13.21
N VAL A 6 32.11 -62.51 12.81
CA VAL A 6 32.86 -61.26 12.59
C VAL A 6 32.26 -60.41 11.46
N ARG A 7 31.85 -61.04 10.34
CA ARG A 7 31.15 -60.32 9.26
C ARG A 7 29.80 -59.72 9.70
N LYS A 8 29.00 -60.44 10.49
CA LYS A 8 27.74 -59.91 11.03
C LYS A 8 27.97 -58.71 11.97
N VAL A 9 28.99 -58.77 12.82
CA VAL A 9 29.32 -57.67 13.74
C VAL A 9 29.79 -56.43 12.97
N LEU A 10 30.65 -56.59 11.96
CA LEU A 10 31.09 -55.48 11.09
C LEU A 10 29.93 -54.85 10.30
N SER A 11 28.99 -55.64 9.79
CA SER A 11 27.80 -55.12 9.10
C SER A 11 26.87 -54.33 10.04
N ILE A 12 26.72 -54.78 11.29
CA ILE A 12 25.92 -54.06 12.30
C ILE A 12 26.59 -52.74 12.69
N ILE A 13 27.92 -52.72 12.85
CA ILE A 13 28.67 -51.50 13.15
C ILE A 13 28.57 -50.50 11.99
N MET A 14 28.73 -50.95 10.74
CA MET A 14 28.57 -50.06 9.57
C MET A 14 27.16 -49.51 9.45
N ALA A 15 26.13 -50.34 9.67
CA ALA A 15 24.74 -49.88 9.67
C ALA A 15 24.48 -48.84 10.80
N GLY A 16 25.07 -49.05 11.97
CA GLY A 16 25.03 -48.10 13.08
C GLY A 16 25.68 -46.76 12.74
N ILE A 17 26.84 -46.76 12.09
CA ILE A 17 27.54 -45.53 11.66
C ILE A 17 26.71 -44.78 10.61
N VAL A 18 26.15 -45.49 9.61
CA VAL A 18 25.31 -44.89 8.57
C VAL A 18 24.06 -44.24 9.19
N LEU A 19 23.36 -44.96 10.07
CA LEU A 19 22.19 -44.43 10.79
C LEU A 19 22.54 -43.24 11.68
N PHE A 20 23.71 -43.26 12.34
CA PHE A 20 24.19 -42.14 13.15
C PHE A 20 24.51 -40.92 12.29
N SER A 21 25.14 -41.09 11.12
CA SER A 21 25.42 -40.00 10.19
C SER A 21 24.16 -39.42 9.55
N ILE A 22 23.15 -40.25 9.24
CA ILE A 22 21.83 -39.80 8.76
C ILE A 22 21.12 -39.04 9.89
N GLY A 23 21.12 -39.57 11.12
CA GLY A 23 20.56 -38.90 12.29
C GLY A 23 21.23 -37.57 12.58
N TRP A 24 22.56 -37.49 12.43
CA TRP A 24 23.31 -36.26 12.61
C TRP A 24 23.05 -35.23 11.50
N LEU A 25 22.92 -35.66 10.24
CA LEU A 25 22.51 -34.80 9.12
C LEU A 25 21.07 -34.29 9.30
N ILE A 26 20.15 -35.11 9.80
CA ILE A 26 18.78 -34.69 10.14
C ILE A 26 18.80 -33.70 11.32
N CYS A 27 19.62 -33.95 12.35
CA CYS A 27 19.79 -33.01 13.46
C CYS A 27 20.45 -31.69 13.03
N LEU A 28 21.39 -31.69 12.09
CA LEU A 28 21.96 -30.47 11.50
C LEU A 28 20.93 -29.71 10.65
N LYS A 29 20.08 -30.43 9.89
CA LYS A 29 18.98 -29.87 9.10
C LYS A 29 17.80 -29.37 9.96
N ASN A 30 17.60 -29.93 11.14
CA ASN A 30 16.62 -29.47 12.12
C ASN A 30 17.17 -28.35 13.03
N ASN A 31 18.47 -28.36 13.34
CA ASN A 31 19.12 -27.24 14.05
C ASN A 31 19.25 -25.99 13.16
N SER A 32 19.36 -26.14 11.83
CA SER A 32 19.29 -24.98 10.93
C SER A 32 17.88 -24.37 10.82
N LYS A 33 16.83 -25.13 11.16
CA LYS A 33 15.44 -24.61 11.28
C LYS A 33 15.18 -23.85 12.59
N ASN A 34 16.10 -23.90 13.55
CA ASN A 34 15.99 -23.22 14.86
C ASN A 34 16.97 -22.05 15.03
N MET A 35 17.52 -21.49 13.94
CA MET A 35 17.97 -20.10 14.01
C MET A 35 16.73 -19.24 14.15
N THR A 36 16.64 -18.48 15.23
CA THR A 36 15.65 -17.40 15.38
C THR A 36 15.82 -16.49 14.16
N GLN A 37 14.90 -16.62 13.19
CA GLN A 37 15.00 -15.93 11.91
C GLN A 37 15.00 -14.43 12.14
N GLN A 38 15.90 -13.71 11.47
CA GLN A 38 16.07 -12.28 11.68
C GLN A 38 14.80 -11.55 11.23
N GLN A 39 14.05 -11.01 12.19
CA GLN A 39 12.84 -10.25 11.92
C GLN A 39 13.24 -8.84 11.47
N LEU A 40 13.29 -8.60 10.16
CA LEU A 40 13.76 -7.34 9.59
C LEU A 40 12.58 -6.40 9.30
N PRO A 41 12.46 -5.23 9.97
CA PRO A 41 11.50 -4.22 9.58
C PRO A 41 12.00 -3.42 8.36
N GLN A 42 11.07 -2.80 7.64
CA GLN A 42 11.33 -1.64 6.80
C GLN A 42 12.06 -0.57 7.64
N LYS A 43 13.06 0.09 7.07
CA LYS A 43 13.93 1.05 7.77
C LYS A 43 13.34 2.45 7.81
N TRP A 44 12.60 2.84 6.78
CA TRP A 44 12.05 4.21 6.68
C TRP A 44 10.62 4.27 6.12
N HIS A 45 10.04 3.13 5.77
CA HIS A 45 8.61 3.01 5.53
C HIS A 45 7.86 2.69 6.84
N LEU A 46 6.57 3.04 6.88
CA LEU A 46 5.70 2.58 7.95
C LEU A 46 5.51 1.06 7.81
N ASN A 47 5.87 0.33 8.87
CA ASN A 47 5.72 -1.11 8.92
C ASN A 47 4.27 -1.49 9.23
N GLY A 48 3.81 -2.61 8.69
CA GLY A 48 2.59 -3.26 9.15
C GLY A 48 2.68 -3.58 10.64
N LEU A 49 1.57 -3.43 11.38
CA LEU A 49 1.58 -3.60 12.84
C LEU A 49 1.17 -5.01 13.29
N SER A 50 0.49 -5.78 12.44
CA SER A 50 -0.03 -7.08 12.87
C SER A 50 1.06 -8.13 13.10
N LYS A 51 1.01 -8.80 14.25
CA LYS A 51 1.93 -9.90 14.59
C LYS A 51 1.51 -11.25 13.98
N ASN A 52 0.19 -11.50 13.93
CA ASN A 52 -0.39 -12.80 13.54
C ASN A 52 -1.39 -12.66 12.38
N GLY A 53 -1.52 -11.47 11.80
CA GLY A 53 -2.43 -11.17 10.70
C GLY A 53 -1.77 -10.18 9.73
N LEU A 54 -2.55 -9.20 9.28
CA LEU A 54 -2.15 -8.28 8.22
C LEU A 54 -2.51 -6.84 8.61
N SER A 55 -1.64 -5.90 8.28
CA SER A 55 -2.03 -4.49 8.16
C SER A 55 -2.48 -4.22 6.73
N ASN A 56 -3.56 -3.47 6.53
CA ASN A 56 -4.07 -3.14 5.20
C ASN A 56 -4.44 -1.66 5.14
N ASP A 57 -5.62 -1.34 4.60
CA ASP A 57 -6.11 -0.05 4.20
C ASP A 57 -5.65 1.11 5.11
N THR A 58 -5.10 2.14 4.48
CA THR A 58 -4.88 3.42 5.14
C THR A 58 -6.22 4.08 5.43
N GLN A 59 -6.25 4.96 6.42
CA GLN A 59 -7.39 5.83 6.71
C GLN A 59 -6.93 7.29 6.62
N THR A 60 -7.78 8.24 7.00
CA THR A 60 -7.43 9.66 7.01
C THR A 60 -6.11 9.97 7.72
N ILE A 61 -5.30 10.82 7.08
CA ILE A 61 -4.12 11.43 7.68
C ILE A 61 -4.55 12.70 8.41
N LEU A 62 -4.30 12.80 9.72
CA LEU A 62 -4.48 14.05 10.46
C LEU A 62 -3.15 14.78 10.62
N LYS A 63 -3.19 16.11 10.60
CA LYS A 63 -2.04 16.96 10.89
C LYS A 63 -2.30 17.80 12.13
N ASN A 64 -1.64 17.44 13.22
CA ASN A 64 -1.72 18.12 14.52
C ASN A 64 -0.41 18.88 14.76
N GLY A 65 -0.41 20.17 14.42
CA GLY A 65 0.79 21.01 14.43
C GLY A 65 1.84 20.52 13.44
N GLN A 66 3.00 20.07 13.94
CA GLN A 66 4.09 19.52 13.12
C GLN A 66 4.05 17.99 12.99
N LYS A 67 3.05 17.32 13.59
CA LYS A 67 2.94 15.86 13.58
C LYS A 67 1.82 15.41 12.66
N TYR A 68 2.08 14.32 11.96
CA TYR A 68 1.11 13.54 11.21
C TYR A 68 0.66 12.36 12.05
N GLU A 69 -0.65 12.18 12.17
CA GLU A 69 -1.26 10.97 12.72
C GLU A 69 -1.79 10.13 11.58
N LEU A 70 -1.33 8.88 11.55
CA LEU A 70 -1.51 7.95 10.45
C LEU A 70 -2.33 6.79 10.97
N PHE A 71 -3.56 6.67 10.47
CA PHE A 71 -4.49 5.63 10.84
C PHE A 71 -4.54 4.56 9.77
N TYR A 72 -4.68 3.31 10.18
CA TYR A 72 -4.69 2.17 9.26
C TYR A 72 -5.32 0.93 9.90
N LEU A 73 -5.80 0.01 9.07
CA LEU A 73 -6.37 -1.25 9.55
C LEU A 73 -5.31 -2.22 10.03
N VAL A 74 -5.66 -2.93 11.10
CA VAL A 74 -4.94 -4.09 11.61
C VAL A 74 -5.92 -5.23 11.77
N ASP A 75 -5.67 -6.31 11.03
CA ASP A 75 -6.31 -7.61 11.20
C ASP A 75 -5.50 -8.44 12.20
N THR A 76 -6.17 -9.02 13.19
CA THR A 76 -5.54 -9.89 14.19
C THR A 76 -5.27 -11.32 13.70
N GLY A 77 -5.67 -11.65 12.47
CA GLY A 77 -5.44 -12.95 11.81
C GLY A 77 -6.47 -14.03 12.17
N LYS A 78 -7.54 -13.66 12.86
CA LYS A 78 -8.53 -14.62 13.41
C LYS A 78 -9.71 -14.92 12.47
N GLY A 79 -9.74 -14.30 11.29
CA GLY A 79 -10.78 -14.53 10.27
C GLY A 79 -12.19 -14.10 10.71
N LEU A 80 -13.19 -14.36 9.85
CA LEU A 80 -14.62 -14.14 10.13
C LEU A 80 -15.31 -15.39 10.73
N GLU A 81 -14.69 -16.57 10.61
CA GLU A 81 -15.24 -17.84 11.12
C GLU A 81 -15.03 -18.02 12.63
N ALA A 82 -14.13 -17.24 13.24
CA ALA A 82 -14.07 -17.12 14.68
C ALA A 82 -15.13 -16.10 15.12
N ASN A 83 -15.96 -16.44 16.11
CA ASN A 83 -16.83 -15.50 16.82
C ASN A 83 -16.03 -14.43 17.61
N GLN A 84 -15.07 -13.74 16.97
CA GLN A 84 -14.11 -12.82 17.57
C GLN A 84 -13.83 -11.63 16.63
N GLN A 85 -13.45 -10.50 17.24
CA GLN A 85 -13.06 -9.28 16.54
C GLN A 85 -11.93 -9.53 15.54
N ARG A 86 -12.13 -9.15 14.27
CA ARG A 86 -11.13 -9.33 13.21
C ARG A 86 -10.25 -8.09 13.04
N THR A 87 -10.87 -6.96 12.71
CA THR A 87 -10.19 -5.71 12.34
C THR A 87 -10.50 -4.56 13.29
N ARG A 88 -9.52 -3.66 13.43
CA ARG A 88 -9.63 -2.37 14.14
C ARG A 88 -8.69 -1.35 13.51
N TRP A 89 -8.86 -0.08 13.87
CA TRP A 89 -7.89 0.95 13.52
C TRP A 89 -6.70 0.87 14.49
N ALA A 90 -5.52 1.05 13.93
CA ALA A 90 -4.30 1.38 14.64
C ALA A 90 -3.83 2.76 14.22
N ARG A 91 -2.89 3.32 15.00
CA ARG A 91 -2.33 4.65 14.76
C ARG A 91 -0.83 4.66 14.95
N SER A 92 -0.15 5.36 14.05
CA SER A 92 1.24 5.76 14.19
C SER A 92 1.38 7.27 14.04
N VAL A 93 2.41 7.85 14.64
CA VAL A 93 2.69 9.28 14.59
C VAL A 93 4.06 9.50 13.97
N SER A 94 4.18 10.53 13.13
CA SER A 94 5.44 10.93 12.53
C SER A 94 5.53 12.46 12.40
N SER A 95 6.70 13.04 12.63
CA SER A 95 6.95 14.46 12.35
C SER A 95 7.62 14.70 10.99
N ASP A 96 8.19 13.64 10.40
CA ASP A 96 9.04 13.72 9.21
C ASP A 96 8.52 12.84 8.06
N LEU A 97 7.62 11.89 8.33
CA LEU A 97 7.11 10.88 7.40
C LEU A 97 8.16 9.86 6.94
N THR A 98 9.23 9.70 7.72
CA THR A 98 10.28 8.68 7.52
C THR A 98 10.59 7.90 8.81
N THR A 99 10.19 8.46 9.96
CA THR A 99 10.33 7.86 11.28
C THR A 99 8.95 7.76 11.91
N PHE A 100 8.54 6.56 12.31
CA PHE A 100 7.19 6.31 12.80
C PHE A 100 7.20 5.77 14.22
N LYS A 101 6.43 6.41 15.10
CA LYS A 101 6.17 5.92 16.45
C LYS A 101 4.77 5.32 16.50
N VAL A 102 4.69 4.03 16.79
CA VAL A 102 3.41 3.36 17.05
C VAL A 102 2.74 4.00 18.27
N ALA A 103 1.51 4.46 18.09
CA ALA A 103 0.65 5.06 19.11
C ALA A 103 -0.70 4.34 19.11
N ASP A 104 -0.64 3.02 19.32
CA ASP A 104 -1.73 2.07 19.14
C ASP A 104 -2.74 2.06 20.31
N ASN A 105 -3.20 3.25 20.70
CA ASN A 105 -4.19 3.48 21.75
C ASN A 105 -5.49 4.07 21.18
N THR A 106 -5.75 3.88 19.88
CA THR A 106 -6.92 4.46 19.21
C THR A 106 -8.19 3.71 19.60
N ASP A 107 -9.21 4.45 20.06
CA ASP A 107 -10.49 3.90 20.53
C ASP A 107 -11.58 3.79 19.45
N ILE A 108 -11.19 3.80 18.17
CA ILE A 108 -12.04 3.42 17.03
C ILE A 108 -11.89 1.90 16.82
N LYS A 109 -12.60 1.14 17.64
CA LYS A 109 -12.47 -0.33 17.72
C LYS A 109 -13.81 -1.01 17.95
N PRO A 110 -13.91 -2.32 17.68
CA PRO A 110 -15.13 -3.07 17.96
C PRO A 110 -15.44 -3.10 19.46
N VAL A 111 -16.71 -2.99 19.82
CA VAL A 111 -17.15 -2.98 21.23
C VAL A 111 -17.65 -4.35 21.71
N SER A 112 -17.87 -5.29 20.79
CA SER A 112 -18.26 -6.67 21.08
C SER A 112 -17.40 -7.65 20.26
N GLN A 113 -17.46 -8.95 20.58
CA GLN A 113 -16.72 -9.98 19.85
C GLN A 113 -17.30 -10.29 18.46
N GLN A 114 -18.53 -9.84 18.18
CA GLN A 114 -19.27 -10.10 16.95
C GLN A 114 -19.13 -8.97 15.92
N GLU A 115 -18.28 -7.99 16.23
CA GLU A 115 -18.08 -6.79 15.43
C GLU A 115 -16.63 -6.71 14.93
N SER A 116 -16.46 -6.17 13.72
CA SER A 116 -15.18 -5.70 13.22
C SER A 116 -15.32 -4.27 12.70
N VAL A 117 -14.32 -3.42 12.95
CA VAL A 117 -14.28 -2.06 12.41
C VAL A 117 -13.33 -2.07 11.22
N ALA A 118 -13.83 -1.60 10.09
CA ALA A 118 -13.14 -1.58 8.81
C ALA A 118 -12.86 -0.13 8.38
N THR A 119 -12.58 0.07 7.10
CA THR A 119 -12.11 1.34 6.55
C THR A 119 -13.15 2.45 6.68
N GLY A 120 -12.67 3.69 6.66
CA GLY A 120 -13.45 4.89 6.80
C GLY A 120 -12.55 6.14 6.85
N SER A 121 -13.06 7.21 7.45
CA SER A 121 -12.41 8.52 7.40
C SER A 121 -12.68 9.35 8.65
N ILE A 122 -11.92 10.43 8.79
CA ILE A 122 -12.09 11.46 9.81
C ILE A 122 -12.33 12.80 9.12
N VAL A 123 -13.39 13.51 9.53
CA VAL A 123 -13.68 14.87 9.09
C VAL A 123 -13.69 15.82 10.28
N LYS A 124 -13.30 17.08 10.05
CA LYS A 124 -13.40 18.13 11.05
C LYS A 124 -14.73 18.88 10.91
N ASP A 125 -15.56 18.82 11.96
CA ASP A 125 -16.80 19.58 12.06
C ASP A 125 -16.51 21.02 12.47
N THR A 126 -16.19 21.84 11.47
CA THR A 126 -15.74 23.23 11.68
C THR A 126 -16.83 24.13 12.26
N ASP A 127 -18.09 23.86 11.94
CA ASP A 127 -19.24 24.71 12.27
C ASP A 127 -20.17 24.11 13.35
N ASN A 128 -19.79 22.97 13.94
CA ASN A 128 -20.61 22.25 14.92
C ASN A 128 -21.97 21.80 14.36
N LEU A 129 -21.99 21.33 13.11
CA LEU A 129 -23.22 20.81 12.49
C LEU A 129 -23.71 19.54 13.16
N SER A 130 -22.80 18.74 13.72
CA SER A 130 -23.11 17.49 14.42
C SER A 130 -23.60 17.68 15.86
N GLY A 131 -23.37 18.86 16.46
CA GLY A 131 -23.66 19.12 17.86
C GLY A 131 -22.62 18.62 18.86
N HIS A 132 -21.49 18.06 18.41
CA HIS A 132 -20.41 17.55 19.29
C HIS A 132 -19.37 18.60 19.70
N GLY A 133 -19.54 19.85 19.29
CA GLY A 133 -18.65 20.97 19.57
C GLY A 133 -17.93 21.46 18.32
N LYS A 134 -17.64 22.76 18.29
CA LYS A 134 -16.93 23.41 17.18
C LYS A 134 -15.52 22.82 17.06
N ASN A 135 -15.12 22.50 15.84
CA ASN A 135 -13.84 21.85 15.52
C ASN A 135 -13.68 20.43 16.10
N SER A 136 -14.78 19.79 16.53
CA SER A 136 -14.73 18.37 16.86
C SER A 136 -14.34 17.55 15.63
N LEU A 137 -13.67 16.43 15.85
CA LEU A 137 -13.41 15.45 14.80
C LEU A 137 -14.50 14.39 14.82
N LEU A 138 -15.00 14.02 13.65
CA LEU A 138 -15.96 12.95 13.47
C LEU A 138 -15.28 11.84 12.67
N ALA A 139 -15.21 10.65 13.23
CA ALA A 139 -14.74 9.47 12.51
C ALA A 139 -15.94 8.67 12.04
N TYR A 140 -15.96 8.34 10.75
CA TYR A 140 -16.93 7.46 10.13
C TYR A 140 -16.22 6.19 9.71
N ALA A 141 -16.73 5.03 10.09
CA ALA A 141 -16.13 3.76 9.69
C ALA A 141 -17.19 2.70 9.46
N THR A 142 -16.90 1.79 8.55
CA THR A 142 -17.72 0.60 8.38
C THR A 142 -17.56 -0.31 9.59
N LYS A 143 -18.69 -0.84 10.08
CA LYS A 143 -18.67 -2.04 10.91
C LYS A 143 -19.24 -3.21 10.14
N TYR A 144 -18.54 -4.34 10.24
CA TYR A 144 -19.08 -5.65 9.93
C TYR A 144 -19.77 -6.20 11.18
N ILE A 145 -21.08 -6.39 11.12
CA ILE A 145 -21.88 -6.93 12.23
C ILE A 145 -23.01 -7.78 11.67
N ASN A 146 -23.14 -9.03 12.12
CA ASN A 146 -24.20 -9.96 11.67
C ASN A 146 -24.32 -10.08 10.14
N GLY A 147 -23.18 -10.08 9.43
CA GLY A 147 -23.14 -10.12 7.96
C GLY A 147 -23.45 -8.78 7.25
N ASN A 148 -23.81 -7.73 7.99
CA ASN A 148 -24.08 -6.40 7.44
C ASN A 148 -22.83 -5.53 7.40
N GLN A 149 -22.80 -4.61 6.43
CA GLN A 149 -21.81 -3.54 6.28
C GLN A 149 -22.52 -2.20 6.47
N TRP A 150 -22.37 -1.56 7.63
CA TRP A 150 -23.02 -0.26 7.90
C TRP A 150 -22.00 0.76 8.39
N THR A 151 -22.29 2.05 8.18
CA THR A 151 -21.45 3.15 8.65
C THR A 151 -21.83 3.54 10.07
N TYR A 152 -20.84 3.63 10.95
CA TYR A 152 -20.94 4.09 12.33
C TYR A 152 -20.08 5.32 12.54
N MET A 153 -20.39 6.08 13.60
CA MET A 153 -19.74 7.35 13.89
C MET A 153 -19.13 7.36 15.29
N TRP A 154 -17.95 7.97 15.41
CA TRP A 154 -17.32 8.38 16.65
C TRP A 154 -17.02 9.87 16.59
N TYR A 155 -16.85 10.50 17.75
CA TYR A 155 -16.42 11.89 17.84
C TYR A 155 -15.25 12.07 18.81
N SER A 156 -14.45 13.09 18.57
CA SER A 156 -13.36 13.54 19.44
C SER A 156 -13.41 15.06 19.61
N THR A 157 -13.34 15.52 20.86
CA THR A 157 -13.27 16.94 21.23
C THR A 157 -11.86 17.36 21.66
N ASN A 158 -10.90 16.45 21.61
CA ASN A 158 -9.51 16.66 22.02
C ASN A 158 -8.52 16.25 20.91
N GLN A 159 -8.79 16.72 19.68
CA GLN A 159 -7.88 16.58 18.53
C GLN A 159 -7.53 15.13 18.16
N GLY A 160 -8.42 14.17 18.46
CA GLY A 160 -8.23 12.76 18.12
C GLY A 160 -7.48 11.94 19.17
N GLU A 161 -7.17 12.53 20.34
CA GLU A 161 -6.54 11.80 21.44
C GLU A 161 -7.48 10.74 22.04
N ASN A 162 -8.76 11.07 22.24
CA ASN A 162 -9.80 10.14 22.70
C ASN A 162 -11.01 10.17 21.76
N TRP A 163 -11.65 9.01 21.59
CA TRP A 163 -12.80 8.83 20.70
C TRP A 163 -14.00 8.27 21.47
N HIS A 164 -15.17 8.86 21.24
CA HIS A 164 -16.43 8.43 21.85
C HIS A 164 -17.39 7.93 20.78
N VAL A 165 -18.05 6.80 21.05
CA VAL A 165 -19.11 6.30 20.16
C VAL A 165 -20.22 7.36 20.08
N ALA A 166 -20.57 7.75 18.87
CA ALA A 166 -21.64 8.71 18.60
C ALA A 166 -22.97 8.00 18.33
N HIS A 167 -24.03 8.78 18.17
CA HIS A 167 -25.37 8.30 17.77
C HIS A 167 -25.88 7.10 18.59
N ASN A 168 -25.55 7.06 19.89
CA ASN A 168 -25.90 5.96 20.81
C ASN A 168 -25.50 4.57 20.30
N GLY A 169 -24.40 4.48 19.53
CA GLY A 169 -23.91 3.23 18.96
C GLY A 169 -24.77 2.66 17.82
N LYS A 170 -25.72 3.43 17.30
CA LYS A 170 -26.52 3.05 16.12
C LYS A 170 -25.77 3.43 14.83
N PRO A 171 -25.99 2.70 13.72
CA PRO A 171 -25.44 3.08 12.42
C PRO A 171 -26.04 4.42 11.96
N VAL A 172 -25.22 5.25 11.33
CA VAL A 172 -25.63 6.55 10.75
C VAL A 172 -25.97 6.41 9.26
N ALA A 173 -25.42 5.43 8.55
CA ALA A 173 -25.79 5.11 7.18
C ALA A 173 -25.77 3.60 6.92
N LYS A 174 -26.63 3.17 5.99
CA LYS A 174 -26.87 1.77 5.61
C LYS A 174 -27.09 1.72 4.09
N PRO A 175 -26.88 0.55 3.45
CA PRO A 175 -27.31 0.37 2.07
C PRO A 175 -28.82 0.55 1.96
N TYR A 176 -29.28 0.91 0.76
CA TYR A 176 -30.71 1.00 0.45
C TYR A 176 -31.45 -0.32 0.72
N LYS A 177 -30.78 -1.45 0.46
CA LYS A 177 -31.29 -2.81 0.70
C LYS A 177 -30.33 -3.58 1.61
N GLU A 178 -30.87 -4.24 2.63
CA GLU A 178 -30.09 -5.05 3.55
C GLU A 178 -29.33 -6.18 2.83
N GLY A 179 -28.13 -6.50 3.32
CA GLY A 179 -27.24 -7.51 2.73
C GLY A 179 -26.45 -7.06 1.51
N LYS A 180 -26.64 -5.82 1.03
CA LYS A 180 -25.79 -5.24 -0.01
C LYS A 180 -24.46 -4.75 0.56
N ASP A 181 -23.43 -4.78 -0.28
CA ASP A 181 -22.14 -4.17 0.01
C ASP A 181 -22.31 -2.66 0.23
N PHE A 182 -21.70 -2.14 1.30
CA PHE A 182 -21.76 -0.73 1.70
C PHE A 182 -20.64 -0.42 2.69
N ARG A 183 -19.50 0.06 2.19
CA ARG A 183 -18.29 0.20 2.99
C ARG A 183 -17.39 1.36 2.61
N ASP A 184 -16.44 1.62 3.50
CA ASP A 184 -15.33 2.55 3.36
C ASP A 184 -15.78 4.02 3.21
N PRO A 185 -16.58 4.55 4.14
CA PRO A 185 -17.11 5.91 4.05
C PRO A 185 -15.99 6.95 4.17
N HIS A 186 -15.84 7.77 3.14
CA HIS A 186 -15.04 9.00 3.19
C HIS A 186 -15.92 10.23 3.29
N VAL A 187 -15.74 11.04 4.34
CA VAL A 187 -16.56 12.22 4.61
C VAL A 187 -15.72 13.49 4.52
N ILE A 188 -16.24 14.48 3.78
CA ILE A 188 -15.70 15.84 3.75
C ILE A 188 -16.72 16.84 4.28
N TYR A 189 -16.21 17.99 4.73
CA TYR A 189 -17.04 19.14 5.07
C TYR A 189 -17.01 20.14 3.92
N ASP A 190 -18.18 20.34 3.30
CA ASP A 190 -18.43 21.37 2.30
C ASP A 190 -18.83 22.66 3.01
N SER A 191 -17.88 23.59 3.10
CA SER A 191 -18.06 24.89 3.74
C SER A 191 -19.02 25.81 2.98
N ASP A 192 -19.06 25.69 1.65
CA ASP A 192 -19.86 26.58 0.79
C ASP A 192 -21.35 26.25 0.96
N ALA A 193 -21.69 24.95 0.98
CA ALA A 193 -23.06 24.48 1.21
C ALA A 193 -23.39 24.20 2.69
N LYS A 194 -22.42 24.37 3.61
CA LYS A 194 -22.53 24.06 5.04
C LYS A 194 -23.15 22.69 5.29
N GLN A 195 -22.47 21.66 4.81
CA GLN A 195 -22.92 20.28 4.93
C GLN A 195 -21.75 19.31 4.90
N PHE A 196 -22.02 18.07 5.26
CA PHE A 196 -21.12 16.97 4.99
C PHE A 196 -21.47 16.31 3.67
N VAL A 197 -20.45 15.83 2.96
CA VAL A 197 -20.58 14.96 1.78
C VAL A 197 -19.86 13.66 2.11
N MET A 198 -20.53 12.53 1.91
CA MET A 198 -19.96 11.19 2.08
C MET A 198 -19.88 10.49 0.73
N THR A 199 -18.71 9.95 0.42
CA THR A 199 -18.51 8.95 -0.63
C THR A 199 -18.39 7.58 0.02
N VAL A 200 -19.05 6.57 -0.53
CA VAL A 200 -19.07 5.20 0.02
C VAL A 200 -19.06 4.18 -1.11
N ALA A 201 -18.29 3.11 -0.98
CA ALA A 201 -18.35 2.00 -1.92
C ALA A 201 -19.60 1.17 -1.64
N GLU A 202 -20.47 1.00 -2.63
CA GLU A 202 -21.70 0.26 -2.46
C GLU A 202 -22.09 -0.53 -3.71
N ALA A 203 -22.94 -1.53 -3.53
CA ALA A 203 -23.52 -2.30 -4.63
C ALA A 203 -24.94 -1.81 -4.96
N ASP A 204 -25.26 -1.71 -6.25
CA ASP A 204 -26.63 -1.50 -6.69
C ASP A 204 -27.48 -2.80 -6.60
N ASP A 205 -28.73 -2.73 -7.05
CA ASP A 205 -29.66 -3.87 -7.00
C ASP A 205 -29.19 -5.09 -7.79
N ASN A 206 -28.36 -4.89 -8.82
CA ASN A 206 -27.76 -5.94 -9.66
C ASN A 206 -26.38 -6.40 -9.17
N ASN A 207 -25.92 -5.91 -8.01
CA ASN A 207 -24.59 -6.16 -7.45
C ASN A 207 -23.45 -5.53 -8.27
N HIS A 208 -23.74 -4.51 -9.08
CA HIS A 208 -22.66 -3.72 -9.68
C HIS A 208 -22.12 -2.75 -8.63
N MET A 209 -20.79 -2.74 -8.47
CA MET A 209 -20.13 -1.83 -7.55
C MET A 209 -20.09 -0.41 -8.11
N LYS A 210 -20.40 0.56 -7.24
CA LYS A 210 -20.39 1.99 -7.52
C LYS A 210 -19.84 2.76 -6.32
N ILE A 211 -19.51 4.03 -6.54
CA ILE A 211 -19.22 4.96 -5.45
C ILE A 211 -20.46 5.85 -5.26
N GLY A 212 -21.18 5.61 -4.17
CA GLY A 212 -22.35 6.39 -3.79
C GLY A 212 -21.97 7.72 -3.15
N PHE A 213 -22.74 8.76 -3.47
CA PHE A 213 -22.62 10.09 -2.88
C PHE A 213 -23.84 10.40 -2.02
N TYR A 214 -23.58 10.96 -0.84
CA TYR A 214 -24.59 11.33 0.12
C TYR A 214 -24.28 12.69 0.74
N ILE A 215 -25.31 13.43 1.13
CA ILE A 215 -25.17 14.69 1.88
C ILE A 215 -25.82 14.61 3.25
N SER A 216 -25.31 15.38 4.21
CA SER A 216 -25.91 15.50 5.53
C SER A 216 -25.75 16.90 6.12
N LYS A 217 -26.82 17.43 6.74
CA LYS A 217 -26.78 18.69 7.49
C LYS A 217 -26.39 18.52 8.96
N ASN A 218 -26.34 17.29 9.47
CA ASN A 218 -26.05 16.99 10.87
C ASN A 218 -25.00 15.87 11.08
N GLY A 219 -24.49 15.29 10.00
CA GLY A 219 -23.50 14.20 10.03
C GLY A 219 -24.07 12.84 10.45
N THR A 220 -25.35 12.73 10.78
CA THR A 220 -25.99 11.46 11.23
C THR A 220 -27.16 11.01 10.36
N THR A 221 -27.75 11.92 9.58
CA THR A 221 -28.86 11.64 8.66
C THR A 221 -28.38 11.93 7.25
N TRP A 222 -28.28 10.89 6.44
CA TRP A 222 -27.67 10.96 5.11
C TRP A 222 -28.74 10.84 4.02
N GLN A 223 -28.69 11.73 3.05
CA GLN A 223 -29.53 11.72 1.85
C GLN A 223 -28.65 11.32 0.66
N TYR A 224 -29.03 10.26 -0.05
CA TYR A 224 -28.40 9.88 -1.32
C TYR A 224 -28.60 10.98 -2.36
N THR A 225 -27.54 11.32 -3.09
CA THR A 225 -27.55 12.36 -4.13
C THR A 225 -27.17 11.85 -5.50
N ASP A 226 -26.17 10.97 -5.59
CA ASP A 226 -25.62 10.55 -6.87
C ASP A 226 -24.77 9.28 -6.74
N SER A 227 -24.28 8.74 -7.85
CA SER A 227 -23.25 7.69 -7.86
C SER A 227 -22.34 7.77 -9.07
N PHE A 228 -21.06 7.51 -8.83
CA PHE A 228 -20.11 7.25 -9.89
C PHE A 228 -20.05 5.75 -10.22
N TYR A 229 -20.25 5.44 -11.51
CA TYR A 229 -19.99 4.14 -12.09
C TYR A 229 -18.74 4.22 -12.96
N SER A 230 -17.78 3.32 -12.74
CA SER A 230 -16.60 3.23 -13.59
C SER A 230 -17.02 2.81 -15.01
N PRO A 231 -16.59 3.52 -16.07
CA PRO A 231 -16.82 3.08 -17.45
C PRO A 231 -15.96 1.85 -17.83
N ARG A 232 -15.01 1.48 -16.96
CA ARG A 232 -14.14 0.31 -17.07
C ARG A 232 -14.56 -0.74 -16.03
N ASP A 233 -14.46 -2.03 -16.38
CA ASP A 233 -14.69 -3.12 -15.43
C ASP A 233 -13.43 -3.36 -14.58
N LEU A 234 -13.31 -2.58 -13.50
CA LEU A 234 -12.20 -2.65 -12.56
C LEU A 234 -12.46 -3.64 -11.40
N GLY A 235 -13.56 -4.42 -11.48
CA GLY A 235 -14.04 -5.27 -10.40
C GLY A 235 -14.62 -4.48 -9.23
N THR A 236 -14.27 -4.88 -8.02
CA THR A 236 -14.77 -4.25 -6.79
C THR A 236 -14.14 -2.89 -6.59
N LEU A 237 -14.97 -1.85 -6.47
CA LEU A 237 -14.54 -0.51 -6.07
C LEU A 237 -14.60 -0.39 -4.55
N GLU A 238 -13.56 0.14 -3.93
CA GLU A 238 -13.41 0.25 -2.46
C GLU A 238 -12.70 1.54 -2.10
N VAL A 239 -12.69 1.90 -0.81
CA VAL A 239 -11.89 3.01 -0.27
C VAL A 239 -11.99 4.31 -1.09
N PRO A 240 -13.21 4.82 -1.38
CA PRO A 240 -13.35 6.08 -2.08
C PRO A 240 -12.82 7.22 -1.22
N GLU A 241 -12.20 8.22 -1.83
CA GLU A 241 -11.75 9.44 -1.17
C GLU A 241 -11.89 10.60 -2.17
N ILE A 242 -12.35 11.76 -1.71
CA ILE A 242 -12.57 12.92 -2.60
C ILE A 242 -11.87 14.17 -2.08
N HIS A 243 -11.14 14.84 -2.98
CA HIS A 243 -10.41 16.08 -2.70
C HIS A 243 -10.73 17.15 -3.73
N GLN A 244 -10.83 18.40 -3.27
CA GLN A 244 -10.83 19.55 -4.17
C GLN A 244 -9.41 20.06 -4.32
N ILE A 245 -8.94 20.27 -5.54
CA ILE A 245 -7.58 20.73 -5.82
C ILE A 245 -7.59 21.73 -6.97
N TYR A 246 -6.63 22.65 -6.96
CA TYR A 246 -6.35 23.53 -8.07
C TYR A 246 -5.29 22.87 -8.96
N GLN A 247 -5.57 22.80 -10.25
CA GLN A 247 -4.59 22.40 -11.24
C GLN A 247 -3.39 23.36 -11.21
N LYS A 248 -2.19 22.77 -11.26
CA LYS A 248 -0.95 23.52 -11.24
C LYS A 248 -0.78 24.38 -12.49
N ASN A 249 -0.32 25.62 -12.31
CA ASN A 249 0.00 26.62 -13.35
C ASN A 249 -1.17 27.28 -14.09
N ASN A 250 -2.42 26.81 -13.93
CA ASN A 250 -3.59 27.46 -14.56
C ASN A 250 -4.74 27.74 -13.57
N ASN A 251 -4.59 27.36 -12.29
CA ASN A 251 -5.51 27.61 -11.18
C ASN A 251 -6.96 27.19 -11.45
N GLN A 252 -7.18 26.18 -12.30
CA GLN A 252 -8.51 25.62 -12.49
C GLN A 252 -8.87 24.75 -11.29
N LYS A 253 -10.00 25.05 -10.66
CA LYS A 253 -10.54 24.28 -9.53
C LYS A 253 -11.13 22.98 -10.07
N GLN A 254 -10.71 21.86 -9.50
CA GLN A 254 -11.11 20.51 -9.90
C GLN A 254 -11.42 19.67 -8.67
N TRP A 255 -12.22 18.62 -8.84
CA TRP A 255 -12.37 17.56 -7.85
C TRP A 255 -11.70 16.29 -8.35
N ILE A 256 -11.00 15.61 -7.45
CA ILE A 256 -10.42 14.29 -7.71
C ILE A 256 -11.12 13.28 -6.81
N LEU A 257 -11.76 12.29 -7.42
CA LEU A 257 -12.26 11.10 -6.75
C LEU A 257 -11.23 9.98 -6.87
N PHE A 258 -10.61 9.63 -5.76
CA PHE A 258 -9.77 8.45 -5.58
C PHE A 258 -10.61 7.26 -5.18
N PHE A 259 -10.17 6.05 -5.54
CA PHE A 259 -10.73 4.80 -5.05
C PHE A 259 -9.77 3.64 -5.25
N GLY A 260 -9.85 2.62 -4.41
CA GLY A 260 -9.27 1.31 -4.67
C GLY A 260 -10.12 0.54 -5.68
N ALA A 261 -9.46 -0.24 -6.54
CA ALA A 261 -10.13 -1.28 -7.32
C ALA A 261 -9.45 -2.64 -7.15
N ASN A 262 -10.27 -3.69 -7.10
CA ASN A 262 -9.86 -5.08 -6.97
C ASN A 262 -10.61 -5.97 -7.98
N GLY A 263 -9.92 -6.40 -9.04
CA GLY A 263 -10.51 -7.19 -10.12
C GLY A 263 -9.58 -7.40 -11.31
N PHE A 264 -9.97 -8.28 -12.24
CA PHE A 264 -9.16 -8.70 -13.39
C PHE A 264 -9.82 -8.46 -14.75
N ALA A 265 -11.06 -7.99 -14.78
CA ALA A 265 -11.87 -7.99 -16.00
C ALA A 265 -11.33 -7.07 -17.09
N ASP A 266 -10.86 -5.88 -16.72
CA ASP A 266 -10.19 -4.92 -17.61
C ASP A 266 -8.77 -5.37 -18.02
N ASP A 267 -7.96 -5.77 -17.04
CA ASP A 267 -6.57 -6.17 -17.27
C ASP A 267 -6.14 -7.21 -16.22
N PHE A 268 -5.89 -8.43 -16.67
CA PHE A 268 -5.47 -9.56 -15.85
C PHE A 268 -4.15 -9.35 -15.10
N GLN A 269 -3.37 -8.31 -15.43
CA GLN A 269 -2.15 -7.96 -14.69
C GLN A 269 -2.40 -6.95 -13.57
N LYS A 270 -3.57 -6.31 -13.50
CA LYS A 270 -3.87 -5.19 -12.60
C LYS A 270 -4.94 -5.53 -11.56
N SER A 271 -4.74 -6.67 -10.89
CA SER A 271 -5.67 -7.23 -9.89
C SER A 271 -6.06 -6.27 -8.78
N THR A 272 -5.13 -5.44 -8.30
CA THR A 272 -5.33 -4.53 -7.17
C THR A 272 -4.59 -3.22 -7.44
N GLY A 273 -5.23 -2.09 -7.14
CA GLY A 273 -4.61 -0.77 -7.27
C GLY A 273 -5.48 0.39 -6.84
N SER A 274 -4.86 1.54 -6.59
CA SER A 274 -5.58 2.82 -6.39
C SER A 274 -5.71 3.56 -7.73
N TYR A 275 -6.90 4.08 -7.97
CA TYR A 275 -7.31 4.82 -9.15
C TYR A 275 -7.79 6.21 -8.76
N TYR A 276 -7.85 7.10 -9.74
CA TYR A 276 -8.46 8.42 -9.60
C TYR A 276 -9.24 8.80 -10.86
N VAL A 277 -10.22 9.67 -10.68
CA VAL A 277 -11.01 10.34 -11.72
C VAL A 277 -11.08 11.82 -11.39
N VAL A 278 -10.97 12.68 -12.40
CA VAL A 278 -11.18 14.13 -12.25
C VAL A 278 -12.60 14.48 -12.68
N GLY A 279 -13.22 15.41 -11.99
CA GLY A 279 -14.58 15.86 -12.30
C GLY A 279 -15.03 17.07 -11.50
N GLN A 280 -16.34 17.31 -11.51
CA GLN A 280 -16.99 18.37 -10.73
C GLN A 280 -17.89 17.78 -9.66
N LEU A 281 -17.81 18.30 -8.43
CA LEU A 281 -18.77 18.03 -7.36
C LEU A 281 -19.58 19.29 -7.08
N LYS A 282 -20.91 19.17 -7.17
CA LYS A 282 -21.85 20.23 -6.80
C LYS A 282 -23.04 19.66 -6.04
N ASN A 283 -23.27 20.15 -4.83
CA ASN A 283 -24.38 19.69 -3.97
C ASN A 283 -24.43 18.15 -3.79
N GLY A 284 -23.27 17.50 -3.72
CA GLY A 284 -23.16 16.04 -3.60
C GLY A 284 -23.39 15.25 -4.89
N GLN A 285 -23.52 15.90 -6.05
CA GLN A 285 -23.56 15.25 -7.36
C GLN A 285 -22.20 15.35 -8.01
N PHE A 286 -21.67 14.23 -8.52
CA PHE A 286 -20.32 14.14 -9.06
C PHE A 286 -20.36 13.77 -10.54
N GLU A 287 -19.91 14.69 -11.37
CA GLU A 287 -19.78 14.49 -12.82
C GLU A 287 -18.31 14.24 -13.16
N ALA A 288 -17.99 13.01 -13.57
CA ALA A 288 -16.66 12.64 -14.03
C ALA A 288 -16.35 13.26 -15.40
N GLU A 289 -15.18 13.89 -15.52
CA GLU A 289 -14.66 14.49 -16.76
C GLU A 289 -13.57 13.63 -17.41
N THR A 290 -13.06 12.61 -16.70
CA THR A 290 -12.00 11.72 -17.18
C THR A 290 -12.33 10.25 -16.92
N ASP A 291 -11.70 9.36 -17.68
CA ASP A 291 -11.69 7.93 -17.34
C ASP A 291 -10.83 7.65 -16.10
N PRO A 292 -11.08 6.54 -15.39
CA PRO A 292 -10.22 6.10 -14.28
C PRO A 292 -8.78 5.84 -14.69
N GLU A 293 -7.84 6.44 -13.96
CA GLU A 293 -6.40 6.25 -14.14
C GLU A 293 -5.74 5.78 -12.84
N ARG A 294 -4.66 4.99 -12.95
CA ARG A 294 -3.93 4.53 -11.76
C ARG A 294 -3.15 5.69 -11.13
N VAL A 295 -3.20 5.76 -9.80
CA VAL A 295 -2.34 6.67 -9.00
C VAL A 295 -0.89 6.20 -9.03
N ASP A 296 -0.69 4.88 -9.07
CA ASP A 296 0.60 4.21 -9.08
C ASP A 296 0.59 3.07 -10.10
N PHE A 297 1.65 2.97 -10.89
CA PHE A 297 1.74 2.04 -12.00
C PHE A 297 2.19 0.63 -11.60
N GLY A 298 2.71 0.43 -10.38
CA GLY A 298 3.09 -0.86 -9.83
C GLY A 298 1.89 -1.67 -9.32
N THR A 299 2.12 -2.88 -8.84
CA THR A 299 1.04 -3.78 -8.40
C THR A 299 0.62 -3.57 -6.95
N ASP A 300 1.41 -2.83 -6.17
CA ASP A 300 1.34 -2.86 -4.70
C ASP A 300 1.18 -1.46 -4.10
N TYR A 301 0.13 -0.77 -4.56
CA TYR A 301 -0.29 0.53 -4.04
C TYR A 301 -1.82 0.60 -4.06
N TYR A 302 -2.43 0.27 -2.93
CA TYR A 302 -3.89 0.15 -2.76
C TYR A 302 -4.38 0.93 -1.55
N ALA A 303 -5.69 1.18 -1.50
CA ALA A 303 -6.36 1.83 -0.37
C ALA A 303 -5.60 3.06 0.12
N ALA A 304 -5.21 3.91 -0.82
CA ALA A 304 -4.42 5.10 -0.54
C ALA A 304 -5.32 6.24 -0.07
N HIS A 305 -4.86 6.95 0.96
CA HIS A 305 -5.45 8.19 1.44
C HIS A 305 -4.49 9.35 1.28
N ASN A 306 -5.07 10.55 1.15
CA ASN A 306 -4.36 11.77 0.86
C ASN A 306 -4.67 12.85 1.90
N TYR A 307 -3.65 13.65 2.20
CA TYR A 307 -3.77 14.87 2.98
C TYR A 307 -3.54 16.07 2.08
N GLN A 308 -4.49 17.00 2.06
CA GLN A 308 -4.31 18.26 1.34
C GLN A 308 -3.37 19.19 2.10
N GLU A 309 -2.12 19.33 1.62
CA GLU A 309 -1.14 20.24 2.24
C GLU A 309 -1.43 21.70 1.93
N ASN A 310 -1.97 21.95 0.73
CA ASN A 310 -2.44 23.25 0.27
C ASN A 310 -3.38 23.04 -0.94
N ASN A 311 -3.84 24.15 -1.51
CA ASN A 311 -4.78 24.15 -2.62
C ASN A 311 -4.31 23.39 -3.88
N GLU A 312 -3.01 23.17 -4.09
CA GLU A 312 -2.45 22.54 -5.29
C GLU A 312 -1.71 21.22 -5.02
N GLN A 313 -1.57 20.81 -3.76
CA GLN A 313 -0.70 19.70 -3.38
C GLN A 313 -1.36 18.76 -2.38
N LEU A 314 -1.32 17.48 -2.74
CA LEU A 314 -1.69 16.37 -1.89
C LEU A 314 -0.44 15.67 -1.37
N LEU A 315 -0.52 15.14 -0.16
CA LEU A 315 0.45 14.26 0.45
C LEU A 315 -0.23 12.89 0.63
N GLY A 316 0.22 11.87 -0.10
CA GLY A 316 -0.42 10.56 -0.10
C GLY A 316 0.53 9.41 0.21
N PHE A 317 -0.04 8.30 0.66
CA PHE A 317 0.61 7.00 0.82
C PHE A 317 -0.43 5.89 0.67
N GLY A 318 0.02 4.69 0.30
CA GLY A 318 -0.86 3.54 0.07
C GLY A 318 -0.38 2.30 0.81
N TRP A 319 -1.29 1.35 0.98
CA TRP A 319 -0.95 0.01 1.45
C TRP A 319 -0.17 -0.73 0.36
N MET A 320 0.99 -1.28 0.74
CA MET A 320 1.85 -2.11 -0.11
C MET A 320 1.46 -3.57 -0.04
N GLY A 321 0.22 -3.85 -0.41
CA GLY A 321 -0.27 -5.20 -0.61
C GLY A 321 -1.02 -5.31 -1.92
N ASN A 322 -1.27 -6.56 -2.30
CA ASN A 322 -2.07 -6.92 -3.44
C ASN A 322 -2.92 -8.12 -3.04
N TRP A 323 -4.23 -8.02 -3.22
CA TRP A 323 -5.17 -9.01 -2.71
C TRP A 323 -4.97 -10.40 -3.32
N ASP A 324 -4.40 -10.47 -4.52
CA ASP A 324 -4.17 -11.72 -5.24
C ASP A 324 -3.17 -12.64 -4.50
N TYR A 325 -2.14 -12.05 -3.86
CA TYR A 325 -1.09 -12.85 -3.23
C TYR A 325 -0.82 -12.55 -1.75
N ILE A 326 -1.34 -11.46 -1.16
CA ILE A 326 -0.91 -11.05 0.19
C ILE A 326 -1.16 -12.14 1.25
N ASN A 327 -2.26 -12.88 1.13
CA ASN A 327 -2.61 -14.00 2.01
C ASN A 327 -1.77 -15.27 1.75
N ARG A 328 -0.88 -15.24 0.76
CA ARG A 328 0.07 -16.30 0.39
C ARG A 328 1.52 -15.93 0.70
N VAL A 329 1.76 -14.78 1.33
CA VAL A 329 3.06 -14.43 1.88
C VAL A 329 3.31 -15.27 3.13
N SER A 330 4.46 -15.94 3.20
CA SER A 330 4.87 -16.80 4.32
C SER A 330 4.84 -16.06 5.66
N ASP A 331 4.48 -16.76 6.73
CA ASP A 331 4.56 -16.25 8.11
C ASP A 331 6.01 -15.99 8.58
N ASP A 332 7.00 -16.49 7.85
CA ASP A 332 8.41 -16.15 8.03
C ASP A 332 8.70 -14.66 7.74
N ILE A 333 7.79 -13.98 7.02
CA ILE A 333 7.77 -12.52 6.88
C ILE A 333 6.87 -11.94 7.98
N LYS A 334 7.51 -11.37 9.00
CA LYS A 334 6.80 -10.81 10.16
C LYS A 334 5.94 -9.59 9.81
N TYR A 335 6.47 -8.69 8.99
CA TYR A 335 5.82 -7.42 8.68
C TYR A 335 5.06 -7.53 7.35
N LYS A 336 3.84 -8.08 7.42
CA LYS A 336 2.93 -8.16 6.27
C LYS A 336 2.11 -6.89 6.14
N GLY A 337 1.97 -6.41 4.91
CA GLY A 337 1.17 -5.22 4.61
C GLY A 337 1.79 -3.94 5.14
N ASN A 338 3.01 -3.69 4.68
CA ASN A 338 3.69 -2.41 4.90
C ASN A 338 3.02 -1.30 4.07
N TYR A 339 3.49 -0.06 4.24
CA TYR A 339 2.97 1.09 3.52
C TYR A 339 4.05 1.72 2.64
N SER A 340 3.62 2.39 1.58
CA SER A 340 4.51 3.08 0.66
C SER A 340 5.16 4.28 1.36
N ALA A 341 6.21 4.81 0.75
CA ALA A 341 6.72 6.12 1.07
C ALA A 341 5.63 7.18 0.84
N PHE A 342 5.69 8.24 1.64
CA PHE A 342 4.86 9.41 1.44
C PHE A 342 5.29 10.19 0.21
N ARG A 343 4.31 10.70 -0.54
CA ARG A 343 4.55 11.39 -1.82
C ARG A 343 3.81 12.71 -1.87
N LYS A 344 4.46 13.75 -2.40
CA LYS A 344 3.80 15.00 -2.77
C LYS A 344 3.29 14.90 -4.20
N MET A 345 1.98 14.98 -4.37
CA MET A 345 1.30 14.89 -5.67
C MET A 345 0.59 16.19 -6.00
N PHE A 346 0.44 16.47 -7.29
CA PHE A 346 -0.32 17.60 -7.81
C PHE A 346 -1.04 17.20 -9.09
N LEU A 347 -2.11 17.92 -9.43
CA LEU A 347 -2.82 17.75 -10.69
C LEU A 347 -2.24 18.72 -11.72
N SER A 348 -1.78 18.23 -12.87
CA SER A 348 -1.39 19.12 -13.97
C SER A 348 -2.60 19.60 -14.77
N SER A 349 -2.38 20.62 -15.61
CA SER A 349 -3.41 21.25 -16.45
C SER A 349 -4.11 20.31 -17.44
N ASP A 350 -3.55 19.14 -17.69
CA ASP A 350 -4.06 18.05 -18.53
C ASP A 350 -4.77 16.95 -17.71
N ASN A 351 -5.19 17.25 -16.47
CA ASN A 351 -5.85 16.31 -15.56
C ASN A 351 -5.02 15.06 -15.18
N LYS A 352 -3.70 15.12 -15.33
CA LYS A 352 -2.80 14.05 -14.86
C LYS A 352 -2.33 14.28 -13.45
N LEU A 353 -2.52 13.28 -12.58
CA LEU A 353 -1.93 13.28 -11.24
C LEU A 353 -0.45 12.93 -11.35
N LYS A 354 0.42 13.80 -10.82
CA LYS A 354 1.88 13.65 -10.91
C LYS A 354 2.51 13.72 -9.53
N THR A 355 3.44 12.82 -9.26
CA THR A 355 4.30 12.89 -8.07
C THR A 355 5.45 13.86 -8.32
N SER A 356 5.55 14.88 -7.48
CA SER A 356 6.67 15.83 -7.49
C SER A 356 7.86 15.35 -6.64
N LYS A 357 7.59 14.60 -5.57
CA LYS A 357 8.61 14.21 -4.59
C LYS A 357 8.20 12.98 -3.79
N ILE A 358 9.10 12.02 -3.65
CA ILE A 358 9.08 11.00 -2.59
C ILE A 358 9.74 11.58 -1.33
N ILE A 359 9.07 11.53 -0.18
CA ILE A 359 9.57 12.08 1.08
C ILE A 359 10.64 11.16 1.64
N THR A 360 11.88 11.66 1.68
CA THR A 360 13.05 10.90 2.13
C THR A 360 13.91 11.65 3.14
N ASN A 361 13.64 12.93 3.40
CA ASN A 361 14.35 13.76 4.40
C ASN A 361 15.89 13.64 4.40
N GLY A 362 16.50 13.53 3.22
CA GLY A 362 17.95 13.43 3.09
C GLY A 362 18.57 12.14 3.64
N LEU A 363 17.75 11.10 3.84
CA LEU A 363 18.18 9.75 4.27
C LEU A 363 19.24 9.15 3.35
N PHE A 364 19.22 9.52 2.07
CA PHE A 364 20.15 9.03 1.06
C PHE A 364 21.22 10.05 0.66
N ASP A 365 21.37 11.16 1.38
CA ASP A 365 22.45 12.14 1.13
C ASP A 365 23.78 11.64 1.70
N THR A 366 24.25 10.51 1.16
CA THR A 366 25.40 9.74 1.63
C THR A 366 26.45 9.56 0.54
N LYS A 367 27.54 8.88 0.89
CA LYS A 367 28.59 8.48 -0.04
C LYS A 367 27.99 7.65 -1.18
N LYS A 368 28.29 8.09 -2.41
CA LYS A 368 27.85 7.44 -3.64
C LYS A 368 28.81 6.32 -4.03
N LYS A 369 28.26 5.15 -4.35
CA LYS A 369 28.93 4.10 -5.14
C LYS A 369 28.49 4.29 -6.59
N THR A 370 29.41 4.59 -7.49
CA THR A 370 29.10 4.87 -8.89
C THR A 370 29.74 3.82 -9.80
N ALA A 371 28.99 3.33 -10.78
CA ALA A 371 29.50 2.51 -11.87
C ALA A 371 29.11 3.12 -13.21
N LEU A 372 30.11 3.33 -14.09
CA LEU A 372 29.86 3.57 -15.51
C LEU A 372 29.51 2.24 -16.15
N VAL A 373 28.34 2.15 -16.79
CA VAL A 373 27.91 0.95 -17.51
C VAL A 373 27.99 1.24 -19.00
N ARG A 374 29.07 0.77 -19.63
CA ARG A 374 29.29 0.96 -21.07
C ARG A 374 28.18 0.30 -21.88
N ALA A 375 28.02 0.72 -23.12
CA ALA A 375 27.17 0.03 -24.09
C ALA A 375 27.53 -1.46 -24.18
N HIS A 376 26.53 -2.32 -24.32
CA HIS A 376 26.66 -3.79 -24.39
C HIS A 376 27.49 -4.40 -23.25
N SER A 377 27.32 -3.89 -22.04
CA SER A 377 28.07 -4.34 -20.86
C SER A 377 27.21 -4.40 -19.60
N LYS A 378 27.73 -5.06 -18.57
CA LYS A 378 27.07 -5.19 -17.27
C LYS A 378 27.95 -4.66 -16.14
N SER A 379 27.32 -4.06 -15.15
CA SER A 379 27.97 -3.63 -13.90
C SER A 379 27.30 -4.22 -12.68
N HIS A 380 28.07 -4.37 -11.60
CA HIS A 380 27.64 -4.98 -10.36
C HIS A 380 27.96 -4.04 -9.20
N ILE A 381 27.00 -3.79 -8.32
CA ILE A 381 27.19 -3.05 -7.07
C ILE A 381 26.58 -3.86 -5.93
N LYS A 382 27.29 -4.01 -4.82
CA LYS A 382 26.76 -4.62 -3.60
C LYS A 382 26.35 -3.57 -2.58
N THR A 383 25.23 -3.80 -1.92
CA THR A 383 24.80 -3.09 -0.72
C THR A 383 24.94 -4.01 0.50
N ASN A 384 25.29 -3.41 1.63
CA ASN A 384 25.35 -4.03 2.93
C ASN A 384 24.17 -3.57 3.82
N LYS A 385 23.39 -2.58 3.36
CA LYS A 385 22.17 -2.08 4.04
C LYS A 385 20.92 -2.41 3.22
N ALA A 386 19.83 -2.65 3.95
CA ALA A 386 18.54 -3.02 3.35
C ALA A 386 17.86 -1.84 2.64
N ALA A 387 18.14 -0.63 3.12
CA ALA A 387 17.61 0.61 2.57
C ALA A 387 18.69 1.39 1.81
N TYR A 388 18.40 1.68 0.55
CA TYR A 388 19.28 2.43 -0.33
C TYR A 388 18.50 3.03 -1.49
N LYS A 389 19.10 4.02 -2.12
CA LYS A 389 18.61 4.64 -3.35
C LYS A 389 19.50 4.26 -4.51
N ILE A 390 18.90 3.87 -5.63
CA ILE A 390 19.56 3.80 -6.94
C ILE A 390 19.12 5.00 -7.76
N SER A 391 20.05 5.70 -8.38
CA SER A 391 19.79 6.67 -9.44
C SER A 391 20.50 6.22 -10.70
N THR A 392 19.76 6.09 -11.80
CA THR A 392 20.31 5.70 -13.10
C THR A 392 19.69 6.50 -14.23
N VAL A 393 20.31 6.43 -15.41
CA VAL A 393 19.71 6.94 -16.64
C VAL A 393 19.28 5.74 -17.50
N VAL A 394 18.03 5.73 -17.93
CA VAL A 394 17.54 4.64 -18.77
C VAL A 394 17.39 5.15 -20.21
N ASN A 395 18.32 4.80 -21.09
CA ASN A 395 18.35 5.29 -22.47
C ASN A 395 17.62 4.36 -23.46
N GLY A 396 17.32 3.13 -23.04
CA GLY A 396 16.67 2.14 -23.89
C GLY A 396 16.65 0.73 -23.32
N ASN A 397 17.19 -0.23 -24.07
CA ASN A 397 17.11 -1.67 -23.76
C ASN A 397 18.06 -2.02 -22.60
N GLN A 398 17.57 -1.86 -21.37
CA GLN A 398 18.37 -2.00 -20.15
C GLN A 398 17.62 -2.82 -19.12
N LYS A 399 18.37 -3.59 -18.32
CA LYS A 399 17.81 -4.40 -17.24
C LYS A 399 18.50 -4.10 -15.92
N LEU A 400 17.75 -3.62 -14.94
CA LEU A 400 18.20 -3.53 -13.55
C LEU A 400 17.68 -4.75 -12.78
N THR A 401 18.56 -5.47 -12.10
CA THR A 401 18.20 -6.60 -11.25
C THR A 401 18.68 -6.35 -9.82
N ILE A 402 17.78 -6.48 -8.86
CA ILE A 402 18.04 -6.39 -7.42
C ILE A 402 17.83 -7.80 -6.85
N ARG A 403 18.92 -8.43 -6.43
CA ARG A 403 18.91 -9.79 -5.88
C ARG A 403 19.40 -9.79 -4.45
N ALA A 404 18.63 -10.37 -3.53
CA ALA A 404 19.07 -10.58 -2.15
C ALA A 404 20.41 -11.33 -2.12
N GLY A 405 21.31 -10.96 -1.21
CA GLY A 405 22.64 -11.56 -1.08
C GLY A 405 22.61 -13.07 -0.86
N ASN A 406 21.64 -13.55 -0.08
CA ASN A 406 21.36 -14.96 0.18
C ASN A 406 20.62 -15.69 -0.97
N GLY A 407 20.17 -14.95 -1.99
CA GLY A 407 19.48 -15.47 -3.16
C GLY A 407 18.01 -15.86 -2.96
N ASP A 408 17.37 -15.51 -1.84
CA ASP A 408 15.97 -15.84 -1.54
C ASP A 408 14.94 -14.95 -2.23
N SER A 409 15.39 -13.85 -2.83
CA SER A 409 14.56 -12.87 -3.54
C SER A 409 15.30 -12.27 -4.72
N ASN A 410 14.55 -12.01 -5.79
CA ASN A 410 15.04 -11.40 -7.01
C ASN A 410 13.95 -10.54 -7.64
N VAL A 411 14.26 -9.29 -7.95
CA VAL A 411 13.36 -8.38 -8.69
C VAL A 411 14.14 -7.80 -9.86
N SER A 412 13.58 -7.89 -11.06
CA SER A 412 14.20 -7.32 -12.26
C SER A 412 13.26 -6.41 -13.03
N PHE A 413 13.81 -5.29 -13.48
CA PHE A 413 13.15 -4.22 -14.23
C PHE A 413 13.79 -4.16 -15.61
N HIS A 414 13.05 -4.58 -16.63
CA HIS A 414 13.48 -4.55 -18.02
C HIS A 414 12.80 -3.38 -18.74
N PHE A 415 13.61 -2.39 -19.10
CA PHE A 415 13.19 -1.22 -19.82
C PHE A 415 13.33 -1.44 -21.32
N ASN A 416 12.28 -1.14 -22.07
CA ASN A 416 12.25 -1.17 -23.52
C ASN A 416 11.71 0.16 -24.05
N ASN A 417 12.59 0.97 -24.64
CA ASN A 417 12.23 2.29 -25.16
C ASN A 417 11.52 2.26 -26.51
N PHE A 418 11.68 1.18 -27.30
CA PHE A 418 10.93 1.04 -28.55
C PHE A 418 9.43 0.92 -28.25
N ASP A 419 9.06 0.05 -27.30
CA ASP A 419 7.67 -0.18 -26.91
C ASP A 419 7.18 0.77 -25.81
N LYS A 420 8.04 1.69 -25.33
CA LYS A 420 7.78 2.54 -24.15
C LYS A 420 7.27 1.76 -22.94
N LYS A 421 7.94 0.64 -22.66
CA LYS A 421 7.45 -0.40 -21.75
C LYS A 421 8.48 -0.72 -20.67
N LEU A 422 7.99 -0.91 -19.45
CA LEU A 422 8.73 -1.53 -18.35
C LEU A 422 8.11 -2.90 -18.07
N THR A 423 8.90 -3.97 -18.13
CA THR A 423 8.52 -5.29 -17.64
C THR A 423 9.21 -5.56 -16.31
N VAL A 424 8.42 -5.93 -15.30
CA VAL A 424 8.90 -6.26 -13.95
C VAL A 424 8.66 -7.73 -13.68
N HIS A 425 9.72 -8.43 -13.29
CA HIS A 425 9.68 -9.83 -12.87
C HIS A 425 10.13 -9.95 -11.42
N ARG A 426 9.40 -10.68 -10.59
CA ARG A 426 9.70 -10.87 -9.17
C ARG A 426 9.74 -12.34 -8.83
N GLN A 427 10.61 -12.71 -7.91
CA GLN A 427 10.67 -14.04 -7.32
C GLN A 427 11.03 -13.92 -5.86
N SER A 428 10.38 -14.72 -5.02
CA SER A 428 10.71 -14.83 -3.60
C SER A 428 10.39 -16.24 -3.10
N ASN A 429 11.26 -16.77 -2.25
CA ASN A 429 10.99 -18.02 -1.53
C ASN A 429 9.83 -17.89 -0.52
N TYR A 430 9.35 -16.68 -0.24
CA TYR A 430 8.30 -16.39 0.74
C TYR A 430 6.94 -16.11 0.13
N VAL A 431 6.78 -16.18 -1.20
CA VAL A 431 5.49 -15.98 -1.86
C VAL A 431 5.23 -17.13 -2.83
N THR A 432 4.24 -17.96 -2.49
CA THR A 432 3.82 -19.12 -3.30
C THR A 432 2.55 -18.77 -4.10
N ASN A 433 2.67 -17.82 -5.03
CA ASN A 433 1.57 -17.41 -5.90
C ASN A 433 2.09 -16.89 -7.26
N ASP A 434 1.48 -17.35 -8.35
CA ASP A 434 1.84 -16.96 -9.72
C ASP A 434 1.64 -15.47 -10.00
N ALA A 435 0.66 -14.82 -9.37
CA ALA A 435 0.41 -13.39 -9.49
C ALA A 435 1.60 -12.53 -9.04
N TYR A 436 2.36 -13.00 -8.05
CA TYR A 436 3.59 -12.33 -7.63
C TYR A 436 4.73 -12.56 -8.63
N ASN A 437 4.81 -13.77 -9.18
CA ASN A 437 5.94 -14.23 -9.99
C ASN A 437 5.81 -13.96 -11.49
N LYS A 438 4.62 -13.62 -11.99
CA LYS A 438 4.38 -13.37 -13.41
C LYS A 438 4.96 -12.02 -13.82
N ASP A 439 5.42 -11.93 -15.06
CA ASP A 439 5.82 -10.67 -15.67
C ASP A 439 4.68 -9.65 -15.61
N TYR A 440 4.97 -8.49 -15.02
CA TYR A 440 4.08 -7.35 -14.96
C TYR A 440 4.54 -6.25 -15.90
N ASN A 441 3.66 -5.83 -16.80
CA ASN A 441 3.98 -4.90 -17.88
C ASN A 441 3.35 -3.54 -17.64
N ILE A 442 4.18 -2.49 -17.65
CA ILE A 442 3.77 -1.09 -17.50
C ILE A 442 4.01 -0.35 -18.81
N ASN A 443 2.97 0.31 -19.31
CA ASN A 443 3.10 1.28 -20.40
C ASN A 443 3.48 2.64 -19.79
N LEU A 444 4.70 3.10 -20.10
CA LEU A 444 5.22 4.38 -19.63
C LEU A 444 4.86 5.47 -20.64
N TRP A 445 4.39 6.61 -20.16
CA TRP A 445 4.11 7.78 -21.00
C TRP A 445 5.19 8.86 -20.85
N GLY A 446 5.18 9.81 -21.78
CA GLY A 446 6.16 10.89 -21.82
C GLY A 446 7.58 10.43 -22.17
N ASP A 447 8.54 11.33 -21.97
CA ASP A 447 9.95 11.01 -22.11
C ASP A 447 10.51 10.56 -20.76
N TRP A 448 10.66 9.25 -20.62
CA TRP A 448 11.22 8.59 -19.46
C TRP A 448 12.70 8.25 -19.63
N SER A 449 13.30 8.59 -20.78
CA SER A 449 14.66 8.15 -21.19
C SER A 449 15.81 8.89 -20.50
N GLU A 450 15.49 9.64 -19.45
CA GLU A 450 16.43 10.37 -18.62
C GLU A 450 16.64 9.64 -17.29
N LYS A 451 16.42 10.31 -16.17
CA LYS A 451 16.68 9.82 -14.83
C LYS A 451 15.54 8.97 -14.30
N VAL A 452 15.90 7.84 -13.70
CA VAL A 452 15.02 6.96 -12.93
C VAL A 452 15.63 6.75 -11.55
N ASP A 453 14.82 6.95 -10.51
CA ASP A 453 15.20 6.72 -9.12
C ASP A 453 14.49 5.48 -8.60
N PHE A 454 15.22 4.55 -7.98
CA PHE A 454 14.66 3.44 -7.23
C PHE A 454 14.92 3.68 -5.75
N TYR A 455 13.87 3.64 -4.95
CA TYR A 455 13.93 3.69 -3.50
C TYR A 455 13.68 2.28 -2.99
N VAL A 456 14.72 1.67 -2.41
CA VAL A 456 14.67 0.30 -1.92
C VAL A 456 14.70 0.32 -0.40
N ASP A 457 13.89 -0.54 0.20
CA ASP A 457 13.90 -0.86 1.62
C ASP A 457 13.78 -2.39 1.78
N GLN A 458 13.70 -2.88 3.02
CA GLN A 458 13.68 -4.32 3.33
C GLN A 458 12.68 -5.11 2.49
N TYR A 459 11.47 -4.56 2.35
CA TYR A 459 10.34 -5.21 1.68
C TYR A 459 9.70 -4.41 0.56
N SER A 460 10.30 -3.29 0.14
CA SER A 460 9.74 -2.42 -0.91
C SER A 460 10.78 -1.98 -1.93
N ILE A 461 10.30 -1.80 -3.16
CA ILE A 461 11.00 -1.08 -4.23
C ILE A 461 9.99 -0.11 -4.85
N GLU A 462 10.27 1.19 -4.76
CA GLU A 462 9.49 2.25 -5.41
C GLU A 462 10.32 2.89 -6.52
N VAL A 463 9.82 2.81 -7.76
CA VAL A 463 10.45 3.38 -8.95
C VAL A 463 9.81 4.73 -9.25
N PHE A 464 10.60 5.79 -9.32
CA PHE A 464 10.16 7.16 -9.56
C PHE A 464 10.83 7.72 -10.82
N TRP A 465 10.02 8.32 -11.70
CA TRP A 465 10.49 9.06 -12.87
C TRP A 465 10.29 10.56 -12.65
N PRO A 466 11.31 11.32 -12.21
CA PRO A 466 11.15 12.70 -11.79
C PRO A 466 10.62 13.64 -12.87
N LYS A 467 10.95 13.38 -14.14
CA LYS A 467 10.53 14.21 -15.28
C LYS A 467 9.03 14.12 -15.55
N THR A 468 8.48 12.92 -15.49
CA THR A 468 7.06 12.67 -15.78
C THR A 468 6.21 12.70 -14.52
N GLY A 469 6.78 12.43 -13.35
CA GLY A 469 6.08 12.31 -12.08
C GLY A 469 5.37 10.96 -11.90
N GLN A 470 5.68 9.96 -12.73
CA GLN A 470 5.16 8.60 -12.59
C GLN A 470 5.87 7.87 -11.44
N VAL A 471 5.13 7.00 -10.74
CA VAL A 471 5.67 6.11 -9.70
C VAL A 471 5.12 4.70 -9.91
N ALA A 472 5.94 3.68 -9.63
CA ALA A 472 5.53 2.29 -9.58
C ALA A 472 6.05 1.61 -8.30
N THR A 473 5.15 0.99 -7.54
CA THR A 473 5.44 0.35 -6.25
C THR A 473 5.38 -1.17 -6.33
N PHE A 474 6.42 -1.81 -5.79
CA PHE A 474 6.53 -3.26 -5.73
C PHE A 474 6.99 -3.73 -4.36
N ALA A 475 6.35 -4.78 -3.86
CA ALA A 475 6.79 -5.55 -2.71
C ALA A 475 7.94 -6.48 -3.12
N LYS A 476 8.93 -6.54 -2.24
CA LYS A 476 10.08 -7.45 -2.27
C LYS A 476 10.02 -8.25 -0.97
N TYR A 477 10.22 -9.56 -0.99
CA TYR A 477 10.23 -10.35 0.25
C TYR A 477 11.53 -11.13 0.36
N SER A 478 12.37 -10.74 1.33
CA SER A 478 13.69 -11.31 1.60
C SER A 478 14.02 -11.22 3.08
N ASN A 479 14.74 -12.20 3.62
CA ASN A 479 15.32 -12.10 4.97
C ASN A 479 16.81 -11.73 4.95
N ASP A 480 17.32 -11.26 3.81
CA ASP A 480 18.62 -10.60 3.75
C ASP A 480 18.48 -9.09 3.92
N SER A 481 19.53 -8.47 4.45
CA SER A 481 19.67 -7.02 4.56
C SER A 481 20.59 -6.43 3.50
N GLY A 482 21.27 -7.24 2.69
CA GLY A 482 22.09 -6.77 1.57
C GLY A 482 21.56 -7.26 0.23
N ASP A 483 21.84 -6.51 -0.83
CA ASP A 483 21.49 -6.87 -2.20
C ASP A 483 22.73 -6.82 -3.12
N ASN A 484 22.73 -7.71 -4.11
CA ASN A 484 23.56 -7.64 -5.30
C ASN A 484 22.74 -6.96 -6.41
N ILE A 485 23.15 -5.76 -6.80
CA ILE A 485 22.54 -4.98 -7.88
C ILE A 485 23.32 -5.27 -9.16
N VAL A 486 22.61 -5.66 -10.22
CA VAL A 486 23.17 -5.86 -11.56
C VAL A 486 22.47 -4.93 -12.53
N PHE A 487 23.23 -4.12 -13.26
CA PHE A 487 22.70 -3.30 -14.35
C PHE A 487 23.30 -3.79 -15.67
N ASP A 488 22.44 -4.40 -16.48
CA ASP A 488 22.75 -4.87 -17.82
C ASP A 488 22.33 -3.80 -18.84
N ASN A 489 23.31 -3.29 -19.59
CA ASN A 489 23.11 -2.26 -20.59
C ASN A 489 23.26 -2.87 -21.97
N LEU A 490 22.14 -3.32 -22.56
CA LEU A 490 22.07 -3.83 -23.93
C LEU A 490 21.85 -2.69 -24.96
N ASP A 491 21.91 -1.45 -24.50
CA ASP A 491 21.80 -0.26 -25.35
C ASP A 491 23.15 0.09 -26.02
N ASN A 492 23.07 0.89 -27.07
CA ASN A 492 24.22 1.47 -27.76
C ASN A 492 24.83 2.67 -27.02
N LYS A 493 24.09 3.28 -26.08
CA LYS A 493 24.59 4.37 -25.24
C LYS A 493 25.05 3.85 -23.89
N SER A 494 26.18 4.37 -23.42
CA SER A 494 26.60 4.14 -22.03
C SER A 494 25.64 4.80 -21.05
N SER A 495 25.51 4.24 -19.85
CA SER A 495 24.74 4.81 -18.75
C SER A 495 25.57 4.81 -17.45
N SER A 496 25.00 5.33 -16.37
CA SER A 496 25.61 5.36 -15.05
C SER A 496 24.65 4.83 -14.01
N LEU A 497 25.14 3.98 -13.12
CA LEU A 497 24.44 3.51 -11.94
C LEU A 497 25.05 4.16 -10.70
N VAL A 498 24.24 4.90 -9.93
CA VAL A 498 24.65 5.52 -8.66
C VAL A 498 23.85 4.90 -7.53
N VAL A 499 24.52 4.40 -6.50
CA VAL A 499 23.89 3.79 -5.32
C VAL A 499 24.29 4.57 -4.06
N GLN A 500 23.30 4.91 -3.25
CA GLN A 500 23.45 5.63 -1.98
C GLN A 500 22.74 4.83 -0.88
N GLU A 501 23.51 4.19 -0.01
CA GLU A 501 22.95 3.47 1.14
C GLU A 501 22.42 4.50 2.16
N MET A 502 21.29 4.20 2.79
CA MET A 502 20.69 5.06 3.82
C MET A 502 21.72 5.41 4.90
N LYS A 503 21.64 6.61 5.49
CA LYS A 503 22.54 7.07 6.57
C LYS A 503 22.63 6.08 7.73
#